data_AF-A0A419YV22-F1
#
_entry.id   AF-A0A419YV22-F1
#
_cell.length_a   1.000
_cell.length_b   1.000
_cell.length_c   1.000
_cell.angle_alpha   90.00
_cell.angle_beta   90.00
_cell.angle_gamma   90.00
#
_symmetry.space_group_name_H-M   'P 1'
#
loop_
_entity.id
_entity.type
_entity.pdbx_description
1 polymer ?
#
loop_
_entity_poly.entity_id
_entity_poly.type
_entity_poly.pdbx_seq_one_letter_code
_entity_poly.pdbx_strand_id
1 'polypeptide(L)'
;MSWSNSSDTHTCADLLTYLVVSQLIRRRLTGKWLTAQHVVQCTHLWMCVNGRIDLLQRVALGSCAQALAMHVMQVSKVRFDAKTLRDAFVDHVHLDYQSRAVVEVYHACTVHITSGSRFSDRRAKRDRL
;
A
#
# COMPACT_ATOMS: atom_id res chain seq x y z
N MET A 1 -9.39 -14.16 0.67
CA MET A 1 -9.22 -14.39 -0.78
C MET A 1 -7.87 -15.04 -0.98
N SER A 2 -7.83 -16.21 -1.62
CA SER A 2 -6.62 -16.92 -2.00
C SER A 2 -6.21 -16.44 -3.40
N TRP A 3 -5.06 -15.77 -3.48
CA TRP A 3 -4.50 -15.22 -4.72
C TRP A 3 -3.67 -16.31 -5.40
N SER A 4 -4.32 -17.19 -6.15
CA SER A 4 -3.74 -18.48 -6.56
C SER A 4 -2.86 -18.44 -7.83
N ASN A 5 -2.57 -17.27 -8.39
CA ASN A 5 -1.74 -17.13 -9.58
C ASN A 5 -0.58 -16.15 -9.33
N SER A 6 0.66 -16.54 -9.66
CA SER A 6 1.86 -15.79 -9.28
C SER A 6 1.94 -14.41 -9.94
N SER A 7 1.52 -14.28 -11.21
CA SER A 7 1.44 -12.99 -11.91
C SER A 7 0.47 -12.02 -11.23
N ASP A 8 -0.65 -12.54 -10.74
CA ASP A 8 -1.70 -11.74 -10.10
C ASP A 8 -1.24 -11.30 -8.71
N THR A 9 -0.47 -12.14 -8.00
CA THR A 9 0.11 -11.77 -6.70
C THR A 9 1.11 -10.62 -6.80
N HIS A 10 2.00 -10.62 -7.80
CA HIS A 10 2.97 -9.54 -7.99
C HIS A 10 2.30 -8.23 -8.36
N THR A 11 1.36 -8.27 -9.30
CA THR A 11 0.57 -7.11 -9.74
C THR A 11 -0.22 -6.50 -8.58
N CYS A 12 -0.82 -7.35 -7.73
CA CYS A 12 -1.55 -6.90 -6.56
C CYS A 12 -0.63 -6.35 -5.47
N ALA A 13 0.56 -6.94 -5.30
CA ALA A 13 1.57 -6.45 -4.36
C ALA A 13 2.09 -5.08 -4.78
N ASP A 14 2.34 -4.87 -6.07
CA ASP A 14 2.75 -3.59 -6.61
C ASP A 14 1.67 -2.52 -6.40
N LEU A 15 0.42 -2.77 -6.84
CA LEU A 15 -0.67 -1.81 -6.59
C LEU A 15 -0.82 -1.49 -5.10
N LEU A 16 -0.80 -2.50 -4.22
CA LEU A 16 -0.91 -2.27 -2.79
C LEU A 16 0.26 -1.44 -2.26
N THR A 17 1.47 -1.69 -2.75
CA THR A 17 2.68 -0.92 -2.40
C THR A 17 2.52 0.53 -2.81
N TYR A 18 2.08 0.78 -4.04
CA TYR A 18 1.82 2.12 -4.55
C TYR A 18 0.81 2.89 -3.68
N LEU A 19 -0.29 2.23 -3.30
CA LEU A 19 -1.31 2.82 -2.43
C LEU A 19 -0.77 3.08 -1.02
N VAL A 20 0.01 2.16 -0.44
CA VAL A 20 0.61 2.34 0.88
C VAL A 20 1.62 3.48 0.88
N VAL A 21 2.52 3.55 -0.10
CA VAL A 21 3.48 4.66 -0.22
C VAL A 21 2.75 6.00 -0.39
N SER A 22 1.69 6.04 -1.21
CA SER A 22 0.86 7.24 -1.39
C SER A 22 0.20 7.68 -0.07
N GLN A 23 -0.28 6.74 0.75
CA GLN A 23 -0.81 7.01 2.09
C GLN A 23 0.26 7.62 3.01
N LEU A 24 1.48 7.06 3.01
CA LEU A 24 2.59 7.55 3.82
C LEU A 24 2.99 8.97 3.43
N ILE A 25 3.10 9.26 2.14
CA ILE A 25 3.39 10.60 1.62
C ILE A 25 2.32 11.59 2.06
N ARG A 26 1.03 11.27 1.84
CA ARG A 26 -0.07 12.15 2.25
C ARG A 26 -0.03 12.43 3.75
N ARG A 27 0.21 11.40 4.56
CA ARG A 27 0.31 11.49 6.02
C ARG A 27 1.48 12.38 6.44
N ARG A 28 2.62 12.30 5.76
CA ARG A 28 3.77 13.15 6.06
C ARG A 28 3.58 14.60 5.64
N LEU A 29 3.04 14.84 4.45
CA LEU A 29 2.87 16.20 3.93
C LEU A 29 1.76 16.98 4.64
N THR A 30 0.67 16.29 5.02
CA THR A 30 -0.56 16.97 5.47
C THR A 30 -1.03 16.57 6.87
N GLY A 31 -0.40 15.56 7.48
CA GLY A 31 -0.90 14.93 8.71
C GLY A 31 -2.18 14.10 8.51
N LYS A 32 -2.76 14.06 7.30
CA LYS A 32 -4.00 13.34 6.99
C LYS A 32 -3.72 12.12 6.13
N TRP A 33 -4.60 11.12 6.20
CA TRP A 33 -4.59 9.97 5.29
C TRP A 33 -5.30 10.32 3.98
N LEU A 34 -5.06 9.55 2.92
CA LEU A 34 -5.85 9.64 1.69
C LEU A 34 -7.30 9.27 1.99
N THR A 35 -8.22 10.03 1.40
CA THR A 35 -9.64 9.67 1.41
C THR A 35 -9.91 8.54 0.42
N ALA A 36 -11.07 7.89 0.50
CA ALA A 36 -11.48 6.87 -0.46
C ALA A 36 -11.41 7.37 -1.91
N GLN A 37 -11.83 8.60 -2.18
CA GLN A 37 -11.73 9.23 -3.50
C GLN A 37 -10.28 9.32 -3.99
N HIS A 38 -9.35 9.75 -3.14
CA HIS A 38 -7.94 9.81 -3.53
C HIS A 38 -7.37 8.40 -3.76
N VAL A 39 -7.76 7.39 -2.98
CA VAL A 39 -7.34 5.99 -3.20
C VAL A 39 -7.82 5.48 -4.55
N VAL A 40 -9.07 5.78 -4.93
CA VAL A 40 -9.61 5.46 -6.26
C VAL A 40 -8.79 6.16 -7.35
N GLN A 41 -8.52 7.45 -7.21
CA GLN A 41 -7.69 8.20 -8.18
C GLN A 41 -6.27 7.62 -8.32
N CYS A 42 -5.60 7.34 -7.21
CA CYS A 42 -4.29 6.68 -7.20
C CYS A 42 -4.34 5.31 -7.90
N THR A 43 -5.40 4.53 -7.67
CA THR A 43 -5.59 3.24 -8.33
C THR A 43 -5.73 3.40 -9.84
N HIS A 44 -6.49 4.40 -10.29
CA HIS A 44 -6.61 4.72 -11.71
C HIS A 44 -5.28 5.15 -12.34
N LEU A 45 -4.52 6.02 -11.68
CA LEU A 45 -3.20 6.44 -12.14
C LEU A 45 -2.24 5.26 -12.31
N TRP A 46 -2.18 4.38 -11.32
CA TRP A 46 -1.34 3.18 -11.40
C TRP A 46 -1.78 2.26 -12.54
N MET A 47 -3.09 2.06 -12.76
CA MET A 47 -3.60 1.22 -13.85
C MET A 47 -3.33 1.79 -15.25
N CYS A 48 -3.25 3.11 -15.40
CA CYS A 48 -2.92 3.74 -16.68
C CYS A 48 -1.53 3.34 -17.18
N VAL A 49 -0.64 2.96 -16.27
CA VAL A 49 0.75 2.60 -16.57
C VAL A 49 0.97 1.09 -16.54
N ASN A 50 0.39 0.39 -15.55
CA ASN A 50 0.70 -1.01 -15.25
C ASN A 50 -0.36 -2.00 -15.74
N GLY A 51 -1.49 -1.51 -16.27
CA GLY A 51 -2.58 -2.33 -16.78
C GLY A 51 -3.75 -2.51 -15.81
N ARG A 52 -4.74 -3.29 -16.23
CA ARG A 52 -6.03 -3.41 -15.53
C ARG A 52 -5.97 -4.50 -14.45
N ILE A 53 -6.60 -4.22 -13.32
CA ILE A 53 -6.88 -5.18 -12.25
C ILE A 53 -8.39 -5.33 -12.11
N ASP A 54 -8.84 -6.51 -11.68
CA ASP A 54 -10.26 -6.75 -11.41
C ASP A 54 -10.86 -5.77 -10.38
N LEU A 55 -12.15 -5.48 -10.49
CA LEU A 55 -12.83 -4.55 -9.58
C LEU A 55 -12.76 -4.98 -8.12
N LEU A 56 -13.02 -6.26 -7.83
CA LEU A 56 -13.06 -6.73 -6.46
C LEU A 56 -11.67 -6.69 -5.82
N GLN A 57 -10.64 -7.05 -6.58
CA GLN A 57 -9.25 -6.93 -6.16
C GLN A 57 -8.88 -5.47 -5.86
N ARG A 58 -9.22 -4.52 -6.75
CA ARG A 58 -8.97 -3.09 -6.54
C ARG A 58 -9.60 -2.56 -5.26
N VAL A 59 -10.87 -2.92 -5.02
CA VAL A 59 -11.60 -2.51 -3.81
C VAL A 59 -10.94 -3.12 -2.56
N ALA A 60 -10.60 -4.42 -2.60
CA ALA A 60 -9.95 -5.09 -1.48
C ALA A 60 -8.61 -4.43 -1.12
N LEU A 61 -7.73 -4.22 -2.10
CA LEU A 61 -6.41 -3.60 -1.90
C LEU A 61 -6.53 -2.15 -1.41
N GLY A 62 -7.43 -1.37 -2.02
CA GLY A 62 -7.69 0.00 -1.59
C GLY A 62 -8.18 0.10 -0.14
N SER A 63 -9.03 -0.85 0.29
CA SER A 63 -9.60 -0.85 1.64
C SER A 63 -8.57 -1.15 2.75
N CYS A 64 -7.53 -1.94 2.46
CA CYS A 64 -6.52 -2.32 3.45
C CYS A 64 -5.26 -1.42 3.43
N ALA A 65 -5.04 -0.65 2.37
CA ALA A 65 -3.83 0.17 2.19
C ALA A 65 -3.53 1.11 3.37
N GLN A 66 -4.52 1.83 3.89
CA GLN A 66 -4.30 2.73 5.03
C GLN A 66 -3.91 1.96 6.30
N ALA A 67 -4.57 0.82 6.57
CA ALA A 67 -4.28 -0.01 7.72
C ALA A 67 -2.85 -0.58 7.66
N LEU A 68 -2.44 -1.01 6.48
CA LEU A 68 -1.09 -1.51 6.25
C LEU A 68 -0.04 -0.39 6.35
N ALA A 69 -0.33 0.80 5.83
CA ALA A 69 0.53 1.98 6.00
C ALA A 69 0.77 2.31 7.48
N MET A 70 -0.29 2.32 8.30
CA MET A 70 -0.17 2.52 9.74
C MET A 70 0.66 1.42 10.41
N HIS A 71 0.45 0.17 10.02
CA HIS A 71 1.23 -0.95 10.54
C HIS A 71 2.71 -0.81 10.22
N VAL A 72 3.05 -0.56 8.95
CA VAL A 72 4.42 -0.38 8.47
C VAL A 72 5.10 0.80 9.18
N MET A 73 4.40 1.92 9.39
CA MET A 73 4.93 3.04 10.18
C MET A 73 5.27 2.68 11.63
N GLN A 74 4.57 1.70 12.22
CA GLN A 74 4.76 1.30 13.62
C GLN A 74 5.87 0.26 13.78
N VAL A 75 5.98 -0.68 12.84
CA VAL A 75 6.87 -1.85 12.99
C VAL A 75 8.16 -1.73 12.21
N SER A 76 8.19 -0.90 11.17
CA SER A 76 9.37 -0.81 10.33
C SER A 76 10.52 -0.10 11.06
N LYS A 77 11.73 -0.61 10.81
CA LYS A 77 12.97 0.07 11.20
C LYS A 77 13.29 1.25 10.29
N VAL A 78 12.67 1.32 9.11
CA VAL A 78 12.84 2.42 8.17
C VAL A 78 12.02 3.63 8.64
N ARG A 79 12.68 4.78 8.76
CA ARG A 79 11.98 6.04 9.00
C ARG A 79 11.42 6.54 7.67
N PHE A 80 10.10 6.59 7.56
CA PHE A 80 9.42 7.23 6.43
C PHE A 80 9.41 8.75 6.60
N ASP A 81 10.58 9.38 6.67
CA ASP A 81 10.69 10.85 6.72
C ASP A 81 10.57 11.48 5.32
N ALA A 82 10.55 12.81 5.26
CA ALA A 82 10.37 13.55 4.00
C ALA A 82 11.48 13.23 2.98
N LYS A 83 12.72 13.03 3.43
CA LYS A 83 13.85 12.69 2.57
C LYS A 83 13.64 11.31 1.93
N THR A 84 13.30 10.33 2.76
CA THR A 84 13.13 8.93 2.33
C THR A 84 11.91 8.76 1.41
N LEU A 85 10.83 9.50 1.68
CA LEU A 85 9.61 9.44 0.87
C LEU A 85 9.69 10.26 -0.43
N ARG A 86 10.53 11.30 -0.48
CA ARG A 86 10.78 12.06 -1.72
C ARG A 86 11.37 11.15 -2.79
N ASP A 87 12.24 10.24 -2.39
CA ASP A 87 12.95 9.33 -3.28
C ASP A 87 12.17 8.01 -3.48
N ALA A 88 10.88 7.94 -3.09
CA ALA A 88 10.05 6.74 -3.24
C ALA A 88 9.48 6.57 -4.66
N PHE A 89 9.65 7.58 -5.50
CA PHE A 89 9.04 7.72 -6.81
C PHE A 89 10.13 8.17 -7.80
N VAL A 90 10.37 7.39 -8.86
CA VAL A 90 11.32 7.74 -9.93
C VAL A 90 10.79 8.92 -10.73
N ASP A 91 9.48 8.94 -10.94
CA ASP A 91 8.70 10.04 -11.48
C ASP A 91 7.37 10.16 -10.71
N HIS A 92 6.45 11.00 -11.16
CA HIS A 92 5.17 11.21 -10.45
C HIS A 92 4.25 9.98 -10.35
N VAL A 93 4.60 8.83 -10.97
CA VAL A 93 3.75 7.64 -11.06
C VAL A 93 4.50 6.32 -10.76
N HIS A 94 5.78 6.20 -11.08
CA HIS A 94 6.53 4.95 -10.90
C HIS A 94 7.26 4.91 -9.57
N LEU A 95 7.03 3.85 -8.79
CA LEU A 95 7.78 3.60 -7.56
C LEU A 95 9.26 3.34 -7.85
N ASP A 96 10.14 3.92 -7.04
CA ASP A 96 11.56 3.59 -7.07
C ASP A 96 11.83 2.37 -6.18
N TYR A 97 11.93 1.20 -6.80
CA TYR A 97 12.26 -0.05 -6.11
C TYR A 97 13.72 -0.15 -5.64
N GLN A 98 14.57 0.83 -5.95
CA GLN A 98 15.88 0.97 -5.32
C GLN A 98 15.79 1.70 -3.96
N SER A 99 14.67 2.41 -3.71
CA SER A 99 14.42 3.06 -2.44
C SER A 99 14.14 2.06 -1.33
N ARG A 100 14.91 2.15 -0.24
CA ARG A 100 14.74 1.28 0.92
C ARG A 100 13.32 1.35 1.52
N ALA A 101 12.67 2.51 1.45
CA ALA A 101 11.28 2.63 1.92
C ALA A 101 10.30 1.85 1.05
N VAL A 102 10.48 1.88 -0.28
CA VAL A 102 9.62 1.15 -1.21
C VAL A 102 9.83 -0.35 -1.05
N VAL A 103 11.09 -0.81 -0.95
CA VAL A 103 11.41 -2.24 -0.73
C VAL A 103 10.76 -2.76 0.55
N GLU A 104 10.85 -2.00 1.65
CA GLU A 104 10.25 -2.38 2.93
C GLU A 104 8.72 -2.48 2.84
N VAL A 105 8.08 -1.49 2.21
CA VAL A 105 6.63 -1.49 2.01
C VAL A 105 6.22 -2.64 1.10
N TYR A 106 6.96 -2.89 0.02
CA TYR A 106 6.68 -3.98 -0.91
C TYR A 106 6.74 -5.35 -0.24
N HIS A 107 7.74 -5.56 0.62
CA HIS A 107 7.84 -6.78 1.41
C HIS A 107 6.62 -6.95 2.33
N ALA A 108 6.20 -5.90 3.04
CA ALA A 108 5.00 -5.94 3.87
C ALA A 108 3.71 -6.23 3.07
N CYS A 109 3.58 -5.66 1.87
CA CYS A 109 2.46 -5.90 0.97
C CYS A 109 2.44 -7.33 0.44
N THR A 110 3.60 -7.86 0.05
CA THR A 110 3.74 -9.24 -0.43
C THR A 110 3.38 -10.25 0.66
N VAL A 111 3.85 -10.03 1.90
CA VAL A 111 3.46 -10.84 3.05
C VAL A 111 1.95 -10.77 3.29
N HIS A 112 1.34 -9.58 3.17
CA HIS A 112 -0.10 -9.41 3.36
C HIS A 112 -0.92 -10.22 2.34
N ILE A 113 -0.51 -10.21 1.07
CA ILE A 113 -1.20 -10.90 -0.03
C ILE A 113 -1.06 -12.42 0.09
N THR A 114 0.15 -12.90 0.36
CA THR A 114 0.44 -14.35 0.45
C THR A 114 -0.13 -14.97 1.73
N SER A 115 -0.26 -14.20 2.82
CA SER A 115 -0.78 -14.70 4.10
C SER A 115 -2.31 -14.80 4.18
N GLY A 116 -3.05 -14.53 3.09
CA GLY A 116 -4.51 -14.73 3.02
C GLY A 116 -5.36 -13.88 3.99
N SER A 117 -4.80 -12.81 4.55
CA SER A 117 -5.39 -11.88 5.53
C SER A 117 -5.66 -12.43 6.95
N ARG A 118 -4.79 -12.07 7.92
CA ARG A 118 -5.06 -12.00 9.38
C ARG A 118 -5.10 -10.56 9.92
N PHE A 119 -5.22 -9.54 9.06
CA PHE A 119 -5.03 -8.14 9.47
C PHE A 119 -6.31 -7.40 9.88
N SER A 120 -7.50 -7.91 9.54
CA SER A 120 -8.78 -7.31 9.92
C SER A 120 -9.18 -7.57 11.39
N ASP A 121 -8.61 -8.60 12.04
CA ASP A 121 -9.12 -9.09 13.33
C ASP A 121 -8.62 -8.29 14.55
N ARG A 122 -7.54 -7.51 14.42
CA ARG A 122 -6.99 -6.75 15.58
C ARG A 122 -7.70 -5.43 15.87
N ARG A 123 -8.50 -4.89 14.94
CA ARG A 123 -9.23 -3.63 15.18
C ARG A 123 -10.55 -3.87 15.91
N ALA A 124 -11.24 -4.98 15.65
CA ALA A 124 -12.49 -5.32 16.34
C ALA A 124 -12.32 -5.61 17.84
N LYS A 125 -11.08 -5.94 18.29
CA LYS A 125 -10.80 -6.27 19.69
C LYS A 125 -10.39 -5.09 20.55
N ARG A 126 -10.08 -3.92 19.97
CA ARG A 126 -9.61 -2.74 20.72
C ARG A 126 -10.72 -1.77 21.11
N ASP A 127 -11.88 -1.87 20.47
CA ASP A 127 -13.06 -1.03 20.78
C ASP A 127 -14.06 -1.73 21.74
N ARG A 128 -13.60 -2.78 22.46
CA ARG A 128 -14.37 -3.51 23.50
C ARG A 128 -13.60 -3.63 24.83
N LEU A 129 -12.86 -2.59 25.22
CA LEU A 129 -12.30 -2.42 26.55
C LEU A 129 -12.43 -0.96 26.98
#